data_AF-A0AAD9QW11-F1
#
_entry.id   AF-A0AAD9QW11-F1
#
_cell.length_a   1.000
_cell.length_b   1.000
_cell.length_c   1.000
_cell.angle_alpha   90.00
_cell.angle_beta   90.00
_cell.angle_gamma   90.00
#
_symmetry.space_group_name_H-M   'P 1'
#
loop_
_entity.id
_entity.type
_entity.pdbx_description
1 polymer ?
#
loop_
_entity_poly.entity_id
_entity_poly.type
_entity_poly.pdbx_seq_one_letter_code
_entity_poly.pdbx_strand_id
1 'polypeptide(L)'
;MAGCESDEVDVAKEFNLLPLIFETIQALQKTSDPQELTKKVNSFRSKLQHCRSLLDNISGVEMSCEEQKELLRKCQAQYREKWWVTRLIFPNVSVFF
;
A
#
# COMPACT_ATOMS: atom_id res chain seq x y z
N MET A 1 23.62 0.74 -5.68
CA MET A 1 22.18 0.57 -5.92
C MET A 1 21.48 1.59 -5.05
N ALA A 2 20.68 2.48 -5.65
CA ALA A 2 19.98 3.53 -4.94
C ALA A 2 19.05 2.89 -3.88
N GLY A 3 19.18 3.32 -2.63
CA GLY A 3 18.20 2.99 -1.60
C GLY A 3 16.86 3.58 -2.02
N CYS A 4 15.85 2.74 -2.21
CA CYS A 4 14.49 3.20 -2.10
C CYS A 4 14.29 3.65 -0.65
N GLU A 5 14.47 4.94 -0.38
CA GLU A 5 13.82 5.58 0.76
C GLU A 5 12.32 5.45 0.50
N SER A 6 11.75 4.36 0.97
CA SER A 6 10.31 4.22 1.06
C SER A 6 9.88 5.12 2.20
N ASP A 7 9.42 6.33 1.88
CA ASP A 7 8.55 7.07 2.79
C ASP A 7 7.44 6.09 3.21
N GLU A 8 7.47 5.61 4.44
CA GLU A 8 6.45 4.71 4.97
C GLU A 8 5.14 5.48 4.97
N VAL A 9 4.33 5.23 3.94
CA VAL A 9 2.99 5.78 3.84
C VAL A 9 2.17 5.19 4.99
N ASP A 10 1.81 6.04 5.97
CA ASP A 10 0.86 5.67 7.02
C ASP A 10 -0.54 5.49 6.40
N VAL A 11 -0.81 4.25 5.97
CA VAL A 11 -2.06 3.83 5.34
C VAL A 11 -3.26 4.13 6.24
N ALA A 12 -3.14 3.99 7.57
CA ALA A 12 -4.26 4.24 8.46
C ALA A 12 -4.65 5.73 8.46
N LYS A 13 -3.66 6.62 8.44
CA LYS A 13 -3.88 8.06 8.35
C LYS A 13 -4.37 8.49 6.97
N GLU A 14 -3.82 7.92 5.91
CA GLU A 14 -4.19 8.26 4.53
C GLU A 14 -5.63 7.85 4.17
N PHE A 15 -6.10 6.73 4.72
CA PHE A 15 -7.46 6.21 4.49
C PHE A 15 -8.49 6.75 5.51
N ASN A 16 -8.08 7.64 6.43
CA ASN A 16 -9.02 8.30 7.34
C ASN A 16 -9.82 9.39 6.62
N LEU A 17 -10.93 9.00 6.00
CA LEU A 17 -11.82 9.89 5.24
C LEU A 17 -12.87 10.61 6.11
N LEU A 18 -12.99 10.24 7.39
CA LEU A 18 -14.02 10.78 8.29
C LEU A 18 -13.96 12.32 8.44
N PRO A 19 -12.78 12.96 8.60
CA PRO A 19 -12.70 14.42 8.69
C PRO A 19 -13.24 15.12 7.43
N LEU A 20 -12.90 14.61 6.25
CA LEU A 20 -13.35 15.17 4.96
C LEU A 20 -14.86 15.00 4.77
N ILE A 21 -15.42 13.86 5.18
CA ILE A 21 -16.87 13.62 5.15
C ILE A 21 -17.57 14.60 6.09
N PHE A 22 -17.06 14.77 7.30
CA PHE A 22 -17.62 15.68 8.28
C PHE A 22 -17.60 17.14 7.80
N GLU A 23 -16.50 17.59 7.21
CA GLU A 23 -16.40 18.92 6.60
C GLU A 23 -17.40 19.12 5.44
N THR A 24 -17.60 18.08 4.62
CA THR A 24 -18.54 18.13 3.49
C THR A 24 -20.00 18.20 3.98
N ILE A 25 -20.36 17.41 4.99
CA ILE A 25 -21.68 17.46 5.64
C ILE A 25 -21.89 18.83 6.29
N GLN A 26 -20.87 19.36 6.96
CA GLN A 26 -20.95 20.66 7.61
C GLN A 26 -21.15 21.80 6.59
N ALA A 27 -20.44 21.75 5.45
CA ALA A 27 -20.65 22.70 4.37
C ALA A 27 -22.10 22.62 3.84
N LEU A 28 -22.63 21.42 3.63
CA LEU A 28 -24.01 21.23 3.19
C LEU A 28 -25.05 21.78 4.18
N GLN A 29 -24.80 21.64 5.49
CA GLN A 29 -25.75 22.05 6.53
C GLN A 29 -25.67 23.53 6.90
N LYS A 30 -24.49 24.15 6.83
CA LYS A 30 -24.24 25.50 7.37
C LYS A 30 -24.10 26.58 6.30
N THR A 31 -23.78 26.23 5.05
CA THR A 31 -23.48 27.22 4.01
C THR A 31 -24.58 27.24 2.96
N SER A 32 -25.12 28.43 2.69
CA SER A 32 -25.93 28.68 1.50
C SER A 32 -25.06 28.97 0.26
N ASP A 33 -23.74 28.71 0.34
CA ASP A 33 -22.79 28.91 -0.75
C ASP A 33 -22.51 27.59 -1.48
N PRO A 34 -23.07 27.39 -2.69
CA PRO A 34 -22.83 26.20 -3.48
C PRO A 34 -21.37 26.04 -3.91
N GLN A 35 -20.58 27.13 -3.96
CA GLN A 35 -19.18 27.07 -4.35
C GLN A 35 -18.30 26.43 -3.27
N GLU A 36 -18.56 26.70 -1.99
CA GLU A 36 -17.84 26.04 -0.89
C GLU A 36 -18.13 24.53 -0.85
N LEU A 37 -19.40 24.14 -1.00
CA LEU A 37 -19.78 22.74 -1.11
C LEU A 37 -19.07 22.06 -2.29
N THR A 38 -19.05 22.71 -3.46
CA THR A 38 -18.37 22.19 -4.65
C THR A 38 -16.88 21.98 -4.41
N LYS A 39 -16.21 22.93 -3.74
CA LYS A 39 -14.79 22.80 -3.36
C LYS A 39 -14.55 21.62 -2.43
N LYS A 40 -15.39 21.44 -1.40
CA LYS A 40 -15.26 20.34 -0.43
C LYS A 40 -15.51 18.97 -1.07
N VAL A 41 -16.53 18.85 -1.91
CA VAL A 41 -16.81 17.63 -2.70
C VAL A 41 -15.64 17.30 -3.64
N ASN A 42 -15.05 18.30 -4.30
CA ASN A 42 -13.89 18.09 -5.15
C ASN A 42 -12.65 17.64 -4.35
N SER A 43 -12.41 18.23 -3.18
CA SER A 43 -11.33 17.79 -2.28
C SER A 43 -11.50 16.34 -1.84
N PHE A 44 -12.72 15.94 -1.47
CA PHE A 44 -13.05 14.56 -1.15
C PHE A 44 -12.79 13.61 -2.33
N ARG A 45 -13.22 14.00 -3.54
CA ARG A 45 -12.96 13.24 -4.77
C ARG A 45 -11.46 13.06 -5.04
N SER A 46 -10.67 14.12 -4.90
CA SER A 46 -9.22 14.05 -5.08
C SER A 46 -8.57 13.10 -4.07
N LYS A 47 -9.01 13.11 -2.81
CA LYS A 47 -8.51 12.17 -1.80
C LYS A 47 -8.87 10.73 -2.13
N LEU A 48 -10.10 10.45 -2.60
CA LEU A 48 -10.48 9.12 -3.06
C LEU A 48 -9.64 8.61 -4.22
N GLN A 49 -9.33 9.47 -5.19
CA GLN A 49 -8.44 9.13 -6.29
C GLN A 49 -7.03 8.81 -5.80
N HIS A 50 -6.53 9.57 -4.82
CA HIS A 50 -5.25 9.30 -4.20
C HIS A 50 -5.24 7.94 -3.47
N CYS A 51 -6.24 7.66 -2.63
CA CYS A 51 -6.38 6.37 -1.95
C CYS A 51 -6.42 5.20 -2.94
N ARG A 52 -7.12 5.35 -4.08
CA ARG A 52 -7.14 4.34 -5.13
C ARG A 52 -5.75 4.10 -5.73
N SER A 53 -5.02 5.17 -6.06
CA SER A 53 -3.64 5.03 -6.56
C SER A 53 -2.71 4.37 -5.55
N LEU A 54 -2.94 4.57 -4.24
CA LEU A 54 -2.19 3.87 -3.20
C LEU A 54 -2.54 2.38 -3.19
N LEU A 55 -3.82 2.01 -3.29
CA LEU A 55 -4.24 0.62 -3.38
C LEU A 55 -3.61 -0.09 -4.59
N ASP A 56 -3.63 0.53 -5.76
CA ASP A 56 -3.06 -0.05 -6.99
C ASP A 56 -1.54 -0.33 -6.87
N ASN A 57 -0.84 0.37 -5.97
CA ASN A 57 0.59 0.17 -5.71
C ASN A 57 0.88 -0.89 -4.62
N ILE A 58 -0.12 -1.35 -3.88
CA ILE A 58 0.07 -2.36 -2.83
C ILE A 58 0.13 -3.74 -3.49
N SER A 59 1.34 -4.30 -3.54
CA SER A 59 1.57 -5.65 -4.06
C SER A 59 0.78 -6.68 -3.25
N GLY A 60 -0.02 -7.49 -3.94
CA GLY A 60 -0.83 -8.54 -3.33
C GLY A 60 -2.19 -8.09 -2.79
N VAL A 61 -2.57 -6.81 -2.91
CA VAL A 61 -3.90 -6.33 -2.48
C VAL A 61 -5.05 -7.02 -3.21
N GLU A 62 -4.81 -7.44 -4.46
CA GLU A 62 -5.77 -8.18 -5.28
C GLU A 62 -5.85 -9.66 -4.93
N MET A 63 -4.90 -10.17 -4.15
CA MET A 63 -4.82 -11.58 -3.78
C MET A 63 -5.57 -11.80 -2.47
N SER A 64 -6.30 -12.90 -2.39
CA SER A 64 -6.82 -13.39 -1.12
C SER A 64 -5.68 -13.76 -0.17
N CYS A 65 -5.98 -13.78 1.13
CA CYS A 65 -5.01 -14.16 2.16
C CYS A 65 -4.42 -15.56 1.91
N GLU A 66 -5.22 -16.50 1.41
CA GLU A 66 -4.74 -17.85 1.09
C GLU A 66 -3.80 -17.87 -0.11
N GLU A 67 -4.07 -17.07 -1.14
CA GLU A 67 -3.17 -16.93 -2.29
C GLU A 67 -1.84 -16.26 -1.90
N GLN A 68 -1.87 -15.26 -1.01
CA GLN A 68 -0.66 -14.64 -0.48
C GLN A 68 0.19 -15.64 0.31
N LYS A 69 -0.44 -16.48 1.16
CA LYS A 69 0.26 -17.54 1.91
C LYS A 69 0.89 -18.58 0.97
N GLU A 70 0.19 -18.97 -0.08
CA GLU A 70 0.72 -19.93 -1.06
C GLU A 70 1.89 -19.34 -1.85
N LEU A 71 1.80 -18.07 -2.25
CA LEU A 71 2.92 -17.37 -2.89
C LEU A 71 4.14 -17.31 -1.96
N LEU A 72 3.93 -17.02 -0.67
CA LEU A 72 4.99 -17.04 0.33
C LEU A 72 5.64 -18.43 0.44
N ARG A 73 4.84 -19.50 0.50
CA ARG A 73 5.35 -20.89 0.52
C ARG A 73 6.22 -21.18 -0.71
N LYS A 74 5.76 -20.79 -1.91
CA LYS A 74 6.51 -20.98 -3.16
C LYS A 74 7.83 -20.22 -3.16
N CYS A 75 7.82 -18.95 -2.76
CA CYS A 75 9.04 -18.15 -2.63
C CYS A 75 10.03 -18.76 -1.64
N GLN A 76 9.56 -19.24 -0.49
CA GLN A 76 10.42 -19.92 0.50
C GLN A 76 11.01 -21.23 -0.04
N ALA A 77 10.24 -22.00 -0.81
CA ALA A 77 10.72 -23.23 -1.44
C ALA A 77 11.82 -22.92 -2.46
N GLN A 78 11.61 -21.93 -3.33
CA GLN A 78 12.61 -21.49 -4.31
C GLN A 78 13.86 -20.93 -3.65
N TYR A 79 13.72 -20.17 -2.57
CA TYR A 79 14.87 -19.67 -1.81
C TYR A 79 15.69 -20.83 -1.23
N ARG A 80 15.03 -21.81 -0.60
CA ARG A 80 15.71 -23.01 -0.09
C ARG A 80 16.44 -23.76 -1.19
N GLU A 81 15.80 -23.97 -2.33
CA GLU A 81 16.41 -24.65 -3.48
C GLU A 81 17.64 -23.89 -3.99
N LYS A 82 17.52 -22.59 -4.23
CA LYS A 82 18.65 -21.75 -4.65
C LYS A 82 19.77 -21.77 -3.61
N TRP A 83 19.44 -21.70 -2.32
CA TRP A 83 20.42 -21.77 -1.24
C TRP A 83 21.15 -23.12 -1.22
N TRP A 84 20.44 -24.24 -1.39
CA TRP A 84 21.05 -25.57 -1.50
C TRP A 84 21.99 -25.65 -2.71
N VAL A 85 21.57 -25.13 -3.86
CA VAL A 85 22.39 -25.10 -5.08
C VAL A 85 23.65 -24.25 -4.85
N THR A 86 23.54 -23.04 -4.29
CA THR A 86 24.70 -22.21 -3.98
C THR A 86 25.64 -22.89 -2.99
N ARG A 87 25.10 -23.58 -1.99
CA ARG A 87 25.89 -24.32 -0.99
C ARG A 87 26.61 -25.54 -1.58
N LEU A 88 25.99 -26.23 -2.54
CA LEU A 88 26.60 -27.37 -3.26
C LEU A 88 27.69 -26.92 -4.24
N ILE A 89 27.48 -25.80 -4.95
CA ILE A 89 28.42 -25.28 -5.95
C ILE A 89 29.59 -24.54 -5.27
N PHE A 90 29.34 -23.88 -4.14
CA PHE A 90 30.35 -23.11 -3.39
C PHE A 90 30.37 -23.50 -1.90
N PRO A 91 30.97 -24.64 -1.54
CA PRO A 91 30.98 -25.14 -0.16
C PRO A 91 31.58 -24.16 0.86
N ASN A 92 32.54 -23.33 0.41
CA ASN A 92 33.30 -22.41 1.27
C ASN A 92 32.66 -21.01 1.43
N VAL A 93 31.61 -20.67 0.66
CA VAL A 93 30.97 -19.35 0.74
C VAL A 93 29.97 -19.28 1.91
N SER A 94 29.63 -20.42 2.51
CA SER A 94 28.71 -20.52 3.65
C SER A 94 29.26 -20.01 4.99
N VAL A 95 30.50 -19.48 5.03
CA VAL A 95 31.18 -19.05 6.27
C VAL A 95 31.13 -17.53 6.48
N PHE A 96 30.66 -16.75 5.49
CA PHE A 96 30.81 -15.27 5.50
C PHE A 96 29.52 -14.45 5.53
N PHE A 97 28.34 -15.06 5.74
CA PHE A 97 27.07 -14.35 5.91
C PHE A 97 26.27 -14.88 7.10
#